data_AF-A0A6A3YNC8-F1
#
_entry.id   AF-A0A6A3YNC8-F1
#
_cell.length_a   1.000
_cell.length_b   1.000
_cell.length_c   1.000
_cell.angle_alpha   90.00
_cell.angle_beta   90.00
_cell.angle_gamma   90.00
#
_symmetry.space_group_name_H-M   'P 1'
#
loop_
_entity.id
_entity.type
_entity.pdbx_description
1 polymer ?
#
loop_
_entity_poly.entity_id
_entity_poly.type
_entity_poly.pdbx_seq_one_letter_code
_entity_poly.pdbx_strand_id
1 'polypeptide(L)'
;MLSGLLALPDFAADDATQLAVIYTLDACLQQQRLEDAQLLFAAARERDVVVDLPTVEALLRDLVAARHMDEAVAIVKSFTAQDDVRPTEQTLKPVLMAGMEQQRFEDVEAMLLHCRTIGVDISPEMAMTIVMVEFEDSPEQDHVGLLKIMYYLEDKLIEDMATRGKPDLS
;
A
#
# COMPACT_ATOMS: atom_id res chain seq x y z
N MET A 1 -7.55 8.50 23.88
CA MET A 1 -7.84 7.89 22.57
C MET A 1 -7.41 6.43 22.62
N LEU A 2 -8.02 5.53 21.84
CA LEU A 2 -7.72 4.08 21.86
C LEU A 2 -6.22 3.77 21.64
N SER A 3 -5.54 4.57 20.82
CA SER A 3 -4.08 4.55 20.64
C SER A 3 -3.29 4.60 21.95
N GLY A 4 -3.74 5.41 22.92
CA GLY A 4 -3.09 5.51 24.23
C GLY A 4 -3.29 4.28 25.13
N LEU A 5 -4.40 3.55 24.96
CA LEU A 5 -4.61 2.27 25.66
C LEU A 5 -3.72 1.18 25.07
N LEU A 6 -3.64 1.14 23.74
CA LEU A 6 -2.74 0.24 23.01
C LEU A 6 -1.27 0.50 23.32
N ALA A 7 -0.88 1.68 23.81
CA ALA A 7 0.49 1.98 24.20
C ALA A 7 0.89 1.42 25.59
N LEU A 8 -0.06 0.93 26.41
CA LEU A 8 0.21 0.43 27.77
C LEU A 8 0.95 -0.92 27.73
N PRO A 9 2.07 -1.11 28.43
CA PRO A 9 2.93 -2.28 28.27
C PRO A 9 2.25 -3.62 28.56
N ASP A 10 1.29 -3.65 29.49
CA ASP A 10 0.57 -4.87 29.88
C ASP A 10 -0.77 -5.07 29.13
N PHE A 11 -1.04 -4.24 28.12
CA PHE A 11 -2.27 -4.35 27.34
C PHE A 11 -2.18 -5.52 26.35
N ALA A 12 -3.07 -6.51 26.54
CA ALA A 12 -3.23 -7.66 25.65
C ALA A 12 -4.39 -7.41 24.69
N ALA A 13 -4.11 -7.44 23.38
CA ALA A 13 -5.14 -7.35 22.37
C ALA A 13 -5.94 -8.66 22.27
N ASP A 14 -7.24 -8.51 22.06
CA ASP A 14 -8.19 -9.58 21.81
C ASP A 14 -9.12 -9.19 20.63
N ASP A 15 -10.04 -10.07 20.27
CA ASP A 15 -10.99 -9.83 19.17
C ASP A 15 -11.83 -8.55 19.37
N ALA A 16 -12.17 -8.23 20.63
CA ALA A 16 -12.91 -7.02 20.96
C ALA A 16 -12.06 -5.76 20.71
N THR A 17 -10.78 -5.82 21.05
CA THR A 17 -9.80 -4.77 20.75
C THR A 17 -9.68 -4.58 19.25
N GLN A 18 -9.57 -5.67 18.49
CA GLN A 18 -9.45 -5.61 17.03
C GLN A 18 -10.65 -4.90 16.40
N LEU A 19 -11.88 -5.28 16.76
CA LEU A 19 -13.10 -4.61 16.28
C LEU A 19 -13.14 -3.14 16.70
N ALA A 20 -12.76 -2.82 17.94
CA ALA A 20 -12.73 -1.44 18.42
C ALA A 20 -11.74 -0.58 17.61
N VAL A 21 -10.58 -1.14 17.23
CA VAL A 21 -9.59 -0.46 16.39
C VAL A 21 -10.17 -0.18 15.01
N ILE A 22 -10.73 -1.18 14.32
CA ILE A 22 -11.31 -1.03 12.98
C ILE A 22 -12.39 0.06 12.99
N TYR A 23 -13.38 -0.03 13.88
CA TYR A 23 -14.46 0.97 13.94
C TYR A 23 -13.98 2.36 14.33
N THR A 24 -12.98 2.46 15.21
CA THR A 24 -12.43 3.77 15.60
C THR A 24 -11.64 4.39 14.45
N LEU A 25 -10.87 3.59 13.69
CA LEU A 25 -10.17 4.05 12.49
C LEU A 25 -11.17 4.55 11.45
N ASP A 26 -12.18 3.75 11.12
CA ASP A 26 -13.23 4.14 10.17
C ASP A 26 -13.91 5.46 10.58
N ALA A 27 -14.24 5.61 11.87
CA ALA A 27 -14.83 6.83 12.40
C ALA A 27 -13.88 8.04 12.31
N CYS A 28 -12.57 7.85 12.53
CA CYS A 28 -11.59 8.92 12.36
C CYS A 28 -11.50 9.37 10.90
N LEU A 29 -11.43 8.42 9.97
CA LEU A 29 -11.36 8.71 8.53
C LEU A 29 -12.61 9.45 8.03
N GLN A 30 -13.80 8.98 8.42
CA GLN A 30 -15.07 9.64 8.09
C GLN A 30 -15.17 11.08 8.64
N GLN A 31 -14.51 11.36 9.77
CA GLN A 31 -14.46 12.69 10.38
C GLN A 31 -13.24 13.51 9.94
N GLN A 32 -12.47 13.04 8.95
CA GLN A 32 -11.24 13.69 8.47
C GLN A 32 -10.19 13.92 9.57
N ARG A 33 -10.19 13.08 10.60
CA ARG A 33 -9.21 13.09 11.69
C ARG A 33 -8.01 12.21 11.33
N LEU A 34 -7.31 12.60 10.27
CA LEU A 34 -6.26 11.78 9.66
C LEU A 34 -5.08 11.51 10.61
N GLU A 35 -4.62 12.51 11.35
CA GLU A 35 -3.54 12.36 12.34
C GLU A 35 -3.89 11.33 13.42
N ASP A 36 -5.13 11.37 13.91
CA ASP A 36 -5.61 10.42 14.90
C ASP A 36 -5.73 8.99 14.34
N ALA A 37 -6.17 8.87 13.09
CA ALA A 37 -6.22 7.60 12.38
C ALA A 37 -4.81 7.00 12.19
N GLN A 38 -3.83 7.82 11.80
CA GLN A 38 -2.43 7.39 11.69
C GLN A 38 -1.88 6.91 13.03
N LEU A 39 -2.07 7.69 14.11
CA LEU A 39 -1.62 7.33 15.45
C LEU A 39 -2.24 6.01 15.93
N LEU A 40 -3.53 5.82 15.66
CA LEU A 40 -4.22 4.59 16.02
C LEU A 40 -3.73 3.40 15.19
N PHE A 41 -3.52 3.58 13.89
CA PHE A 41 -3.00 2.52 13.02
C PHE A 41 -1.59 2.08 13.45
N ALA A 42 -0.70 3.03 13.73
CA ALA A 42 0.64 2.73 14.22
C ALA A 42 0.61 1.96 15.55
N ALA A 43 -0.18 2.43 16.53
CA ALA A 43 -0.34 1.75 17.82
C ALA A 43 -0.96 0.35 17.68
N ALA A 44 -1.86 0.14 16.72
CA ALA A 44 -2.43 -1.17 16.41
C ALA A 44 -1.36 -2.13 15.85
N ARG A 45 -0.53 -1.65 14.91
CA ARG A 45 0.58 -2.44 14.33
C ARG A 45 1.61 -2.83 15.38
N GLU A 46 1.98 -1.94 16.30
CA GLU A 46 2.91 -2.24 17.40
C GLU A 46 2.40 -3.32 18.37
N ARG A 47 1.10 -3.63 18.33
CA ARG A 47 0.44 -4.64 19.16
C ARG A 47 -0.08 -5.82 18.38
N ASP A 48 0.40 -6.00 17.15
CA ASP A 48 -0.01 -7.08 16.25
C ASP A 48 -1.55 -7.13 16.07
N VAL A 49 -2.23 -5.99 16.21
CA VAL A 49 -3.67 -5.89 15.98
C VAL A 49 -3.91 -5.81 14.48
N VAL A 50 -4.60 -6.82 13.96
CA VAL A 50 -4.90 -6.94 12.54
C VAL A 50 -6.02 -5.96 12.15
N VAL A 51 -5.67 -4.96 11.35
CA VAL A 51 -6.63 -4.06 10.69
C VAL A 51 -7.03 -4.68 9.35
N ASP A 52 -8.32 -4.62 9.01
CA ASP A 52 -8.83 -5.18 7.77
C ASP A 52 -8.47 -4.30 6.55
N LEU A 53 -8.43 -4.93 5.38
CA LEU A 53 -8.02 -4.29 4.14
C LEU A 53 -8.88 -3.08 3.74
N PRO A 54 -10.23 -3.08 3.91
CA PRO A 54 -11.04 -1.92 3.60
C PRO A 54 -10.64 -0.67 4.38
N THR A 55 -10.36 -0.81 5.69
CA THR A 55 -9.90 0.32 6.52
C THR A 55 -8.49 0.76 6.15
N VAL A 56 -7.58 -0.16 5.82
CA VAL A 56 -6.25 0.18 5.29
C VAL A 56 -6.35 0.94 3.96
N GLU A 57 -7.17 0.47 3.02
CA GLU A 57 -7.39 1.12 1.73
C GLU A 57 -7.95 2.54 1.90
N ALA A 58 -8.91 2.71 2.82
CA ALA A 58 -9.47 4.01 3.14
C ALA A 58 -8.40 4.96 3.72
N LEU A 59 -7.56 4.48 4.64
CA LEU A 59 -6.46 5.25 5.21
C LEU A 59 -5.47 5.68 4.12
N LEU A 60 -5.03 4.75 3.25
CA LEU A 60 -4.09 5.07 2.16
C LEU A 60 -4.66 6.10 1.19
N ARG A 61 -5.93 5.98 0.82
CA ARG A 61 -6.61 6.95 -0.04
C ARG A 61 -6.67 8.34 0.60
N ASP A 62 -7.00 8.42 1.90
CA ASP A 62 -7.10 9.69 2.61
C ASP A 62 -5.73 10.35 2.81
N LEU A 63 -4.67 9.55 3.04
CA LEU A 63 -3.28 10.03 3.07
C LEU A 63 -2.86 10.64 1.74
N VAL A 64 -3.12 9.94 0.65
CA VAL A 64 -2.82 10.42 -0.70
C VAL A 64 -3.58 11.73 -0.99
N ALA A 65 -4.87 11.79 -0.65
CA ALA A 65 -5.68 13.00 -0.83
C ALA A 65 -5.15 14.19 -0.02
N ALA A 66 -4.61 13.92 1.17
CA ALA A 66 -3.96 14.92 2.03
C ALA A 66 -2.50 15.24 1.64
N ARG A 67 -1.97 14.66 0.55
CA ARG A 67 -0.55 14.78 0.12
C ARG A 67 0.46 14.21 1.14
N HIS A 68 0.02 13.33 2.04
CA HIS A 68 0.85 12.64 3.04
C HIS A 68 1.43 11.36 2.44
N MET A 69 2.23 11.54 1.39
CA MET A 69 2.69 10.43 0.55
C MET A 69 3.81 9.61 1.22
N ASP A 70 4.63 10.22 2.08
CA ASP A 70 5.67 9.50 2.84
C ASP A 70 5.06 8.49 3.81
N GLU A 71 4.00 8.90 4.51
CA GLU A 71 3.26 8.07 5.43
C GLU A 71 2.53 6.94 4.70
N ALA A 72 1.94 7.22 3.53
CA ALA A 72 1.31 6.20 2.71
C ALA A 72 2.33 5.12 2.27
N VAL A 73 3.51 5.53 1.82
CA VAL A 73 4.61 4.61 1.45
C VAL A 73 5.08 3.80 2.66
N ALA A 74 5.19 4.42 3.84
CA ALA A 74 5.57 3.73 5.07
C ALA A 74 4.57 2.64 5.46
N ILE A 75 3.25 2.91 5.35
CA ILE A 75 2.21 1.91 5.60
C ILE A 75 2.34 0.74 4.62
N VAL A 76 2.49 1.00 3.32
CA VAL A 76 2.68 -0.06 2.31
C VAL A 76 3.89 -0.94 2.65
N LYS A 77 5.02 -0.32 3.01
CA LYS A 77 6.27 -1.03 3.38
C LYS A 77 6.20 -1.71 4.75
N SER A 78 5.18 -1.43 5.55
CA SER A 78 5.03 -2.05 6.87
C SER A 78 4.50 -3.48 6.78
N PHE A 79 3.81 -3.85 5.70
CA PHE A 79 3.28 -5.20 5.51
C PHE A 79 4.41 -6.21 5.32
N THR A 80 4.22 -7.42 5.83
CA THR A 80 5.19 -8.50 5.67
C THR A 80 4.55 -9.75 5.07
N ALA A 81 5.37 -10.65 4.54
CA ALA A 81 4.91 -11.93 4.02
C ALA A 81 4.27 -12.84 5.09
N GLN A 82 4.48 -12.53 6.38
CA GLN A 82 3.96 -13.27 7.53
C GLN A 82 2.65 -12.70 8.06
N ASP A 83 2.23 -11.52 7.59
CA ASP A 83 1.00 -10.88 8.05
C ASP A 83 -0.22 -11.72 7.63
N ASP A 84 -1.14 -11.95 8.57
CA ASP A 84 -2.39 -12.68 8.32
C ASP A 84 -3.26 -12.01 7.24
N VAL A 85 -3.14 -10.69 7.15
CA VAL A 85 -3.82 -9.85 6.17
C VAL A 85 -2.78 -9.12 5.33
N ARG A 86 -2.78 -9.42 4.03
CA ARG A 86 -1.87 -8.82 3.05
C ARG A 86 -2.61 -7.89 2.12
N PRO A 87 -2.01 -6.76 1.72
CA PRO A 87 -2.65 -5.82 0.81
C PRO A 87 -2.89 -6.48 -0.55
N THR A 88 -3.91 -6.01 -1.25
CA THR A 88 -4.14 -6.41 -2.65
C THR A 88 -3.65 -5.31 -3.58
N GLU A 89 -3.53 -5.59 -4.88
CA GLU A 89 -3.29 -4.53 -5.87
C GLU A 89 -4.30 -3.37 -5.77
N GLN A 90 -5.55 -3.63 -5.37
CA GLN A 90 -6.57 -2.59 -5.18
C GLN A 90 -6.28 -1.72 -3.94
N THR A 91 -5.85 -2.34 -2.85
CA THR A 91 -5.41 -1.62 -1.64
C THR A 91 -4.24 -0.67 -1.93
N LEU A 92 -3.35 -1.06 -2.84
CA LEU A 92 -2.12 -0.33 -3.17
C LEU A 92 -2.30 0.70 -4.30
N LYS A 93 -3.31 0.52 -5.14
CA LYS A 93 -3.57 1.36 -6.32
C LYS A 93 -3.52 2.86 -6.02
N PRO A 94 -4.18 3.41 -4.97
CA PRO A 94 -4.17 4.86 -4.74
C PRO A 94 -2.75 5.42 -4.56
N VAL A 95 -1.89 4.68 -3.85
CA VAL A 95 -0.52 5.09 -3.55
C VAL A 95 0.37 4.96 -4.79
N LEU A 96 0.27 3.85 -5.53
CA LEU A 96 1.05 3.66 -6.75
C LEU A 96 0.73 4.73 -7.80
N MET A 97 -0.56 5.01 -8.03
CA MET A 97 -1.00 6.02 -8.99
C MET A 97 -0.55 7.42 -8.58
N ALA A 98 -0.76 7.80 -7.33
CA ALA A 98 -0.33 9.11 -6.83
C ALA A 98 1.19 9.27 -6.83
N GLY A 99 1.94 8.20 -6.58
CA GLY A 99 3.39 8.19 -6.69
C GLY A 99 3.86 8.45 -8.11
N MET A 100 3.21 7.84 -9.11
CA MET A 100 3.47 8.16 -10.51
C MET A 100 3.14 9.62 -10.82
N GLU A 101 1.91 10.08 -10.50
CA GLU A 101 1.46 11.46 -10.78
C GLU A 101 2.39 12.52 -10.15
N GLN A 102 2.94 12.23 -8.97
CA GLN A 102 3.89 13.10 -8.25
C GLN A 102 5.35 12.88 -8.66
N GLN A 103 5.61 12.04 -9.68
CA GLN A 103 6.94 11.69 -10.17
C GLN A 103 7.88 11.12 -9.10
N ARG A 104 7.32 10.45 -8.08
CA ARG A 104 8.05 9.75 -7.02
C ARG A 104 8.46 8.35 -7.48
N PHE A 105 9.17 8.27 -8.60
CA PHE A 105 9.45 7.00 -9.26
C PHE A 105 10.27 6.02 -8.41
N GLU A 106 11.23 6.52 -7.62
CA GLU A 106 12.01 5.68 -6.71
C GLU A 106 11.13 5.00 -5.64
N ASP A 107 10.14 5.71 -5.10
CA ASP A 107 9.20 5.12 -4.16
C ASP A 107 8.29 4.11 -4.83
N VAL A 108 7.82 4.39 -6.04
CA VAL A 108 7.01 3.45 -6.81
C VAL A 108 7.79 2.17 -7.11
N GLU A 109 9.03 2.29 -7.59
CA GLU A 109 9.91 1.14 -7.82
C GLU A 109 10.12 0.33 -6.53
N ALA A 110 10.41 1.00 -5.42
CA ALA A 110 10.60 0.35 -4.13
C ALA A 110 9.32 -0.34 -3.62
N MET A 111 8.15 0.26 -3.82
CA MET A 111 6.86 -0.34 -3.47
C MET A 111 6.56 -1.56 -4.34
N LEU A 112 6.76 -1.48 -5.65
CA LEU A 112 6.55 -2.60 -6.57
C LEU A 112 7.47 -3.79 -6.25
N LEU A 113 8.72 -3.51 -5.89
CA LEU A 113 9.65 -4.54 -5.42
C LEU A 113 9.18 -5.15 -4.09
N HIS A 114 8.72 -4.32 -3.16
CA HIS A 114 8.23 -4.79 -1.87
C HIS A 114 6.97 -5.65 -2.02
N CYS A 115 6.02 -5.28 -2.89
CA CYS A 115 4.83 -6.08 -3.20
C CYS A 115 5.21 -7.52 -3.57
N ARG A 116 6.22 -7.66 -4.43
CA ARG A 116 6.76 -8.96 -4.80
C ARG A 116 7.31 -9.73 -3.59
N THR A 117 8.03 -9.07 -2.69
CA THR A 117 8.60 -9.73 -1.51
C THR A 117 7.54 -10.24 -0.53
N ILE A 118 6.37 -9.61 -0.49
CA ILE A 118 5.24 -10.02 0.36
C ILE A 118 4.22 -10.90 -0.39
N GLY A 119 4.51 -11.23 -1.66
CA GLY A 119 3.68 -12.11 -2.49
C GLY A 119 2.39 -11.46 -2.97
N VAL A 120 2.43 -10.17 -3.28
CA VAL A 120 1.35 -9.41 -3.93
C VAL A 120 1.70 -9.28 -5.41
N ASP A 121 0.93 -9.96 -6.25
CA ASP A 121 1.10 -9.93 -7.70
C ASP A 121 0.39 -8.70 -8.28
N ILE A 122 1.11 -7.94 -9.11
CA ILE A 122 0.57 -6.81 -9.85
C ILE A 122 0.10 -7.32 -11.21
N SER A 123 -1.19 -7.22 -11.48
CA SER A 123 -1.75 -7.68 -12.75
C SER A 123 -1.22 -6.88 -13.95
N PRO A 124 -1.22 -7.47 -15.16
CA PRO A 124 -0.91 -6.75 -16.39
C PRO A 124 -1.75 -5.49 -16.59
N GLU A 125 -3.02 -5.55 -16.22
CA GLU A 125 -3.98 -4.44 -16.31
C GLU A 125 -3.58 -3.31 -15.37
N MET A 126 -3.18 -3.62 -14.13
CA MET A 126 -2.66 -2.64 -13.18
C MET A 126 -1.33 -2.05 -13.67
N ALA A 127 -0.40 -2.89 -14.14
CA ALA A 127 0.88 -2.45 -14.70
C ALA A 127 0.69 -1.45 -15.85
N MET A 128 -0.22 -1.75 -16.78
CA MET A 128 -0.57 -0.84 -17.87
C MET A 128 -1.15 0.48 -17.33
N THR A 129 -2.02 0.41 -16.32
CA THR A 129 -2.61 1.60 -15.68
C THR A 129 -1.54 2.50 -15.07
N ILE A 130 -0.53 1.93 -14.40
CA ILE A 130 0.60 2.66 -13.79
C ILE A 130 1.44 3.37 -14.86
N VAL A 131 1.75 2.70 -15.96
CA VAL A 131 2.58 3.26 -17.05
C VAL A 131 1.82 4.32 -17.85
N MET A 132 0.49 4.18 -17.96
CA MET A 132 -0.37 5.12 -18.68
C MET A 132 -0.73 6.38 -17.88
N VAL A 133 -0.24 6.55 -16.65
CA VAL A 133 -0.43 7.80 -15.91
C VAL A 133 0.15 8.95 -16.71
N GLU A 134 -0.69 9.92 -17.07
CA GLU A 134 -0.26 11.13 -17.75
C GLU A 134 0.40 12.07 -16.73
N PHE A 135 1.57 12.59 -17.08
CA PHE A 135 2.29 13.58 -16.28
C PHE A 135 2.15 14.95 -16.92
N GLU A 136 2.12 16.01 -16.11
CA GLU A 136 2.32 17.36 -16.65
C GLU A 136 3.70 17.42 -17.34
N ASP A 137 3.74 17.91 -18.59
CA ASP A 137 4.94 18.10 -19.40
C ASP A 137 5.88 19.09 -18.68
N SER A 138 6.71 18.57 -17.78
CA SER A 138 7.76 19.31 -17.10
C SER A 138 9.10 19.01 -17.76
N PRO A 139 9.93 20.02 -18.08
CA PRO A 139 11.27 19.83 -18.61
C PRO A 139 12.23 19.11 -17.63
N GLU A 140 11.81 18.90 -16.37
CA GLU A 140 12.56 18.20 -15.32
C GLU A 140 12.07 16.76 -15.07
N GLN A 141 11.25 16.20 -15.96
CA GLN A 141 10.78 14.82 -15.80
C GLN A 141 11.95 13.85 -15.62
N ASP A 142 11.93 13.09 -14.51
CA ASP A 142 12.87 11.99 -14.28
C ASP A 142 12.52 10.80 -15.19
N HIS A 143 12.89 10.94 -16.47
CA HIS A 143 12.71 9.93 -17.48
C HIS A 143 13.45 8.62 -17.14
N VAL A 144 14.51 8.68 -16.32
CA VAL A 144 15.27 7.49 -15.92
C VAL A 144 14.46 6.66 -14.93
N GLY A 145 13.85 7.29 -13.92
CA GLY A 145 12.94 6.63 -12.99
C GLY A 145 11.75 5.99 -13.69
N LEU A 146 11.10 6.72 -14.60
CA LEU A 146 9.99 6.19 -15.40
C LEU A 146 10.40 4.97 -16.24
N LEU A 147 11.54 5.05 -16.94
CA LEU A 147 12.05 3.93 -17.73
C LEU A 147 12.32 2.70 -16.86
N LYS A 148 12.89 2.85 -15.66
CA LYS A 148 13.11 1.71 -14.74
C LYS A 148 11.80 1.03 -14.36
N ILE A 149 10.77 1.80 -14.04
CA ILE A 149 9.44 1.25 -13.71
C ILE A 149 8.86 0.50 -14.91
N MET A 150 8.94 1.08 -16.11
CA MET A 150 8.47 0.43 -17.34
C MET A 150 9.21 -0.89 -17.58
N TYR A 151 10.55 -0.89 -17.52
CA TYR A 151 11.35 -2.11 -17.69
C TYR A 151 11.04 -3.17 -16.63
N TYR A 152 10.87 -2.77 -15.37
CA TYR A 152 10.50 -3.67 -14.29
C TYR A 152 9.16 -4.36 -14.59
N LEU A 153 8.14 -3.58 -14.99
CA LEU A 153 6.82 -4.11 -15.30
C LEU A 153 6.81 -4.96 -16.58
N GLU A 154 7.56 -4.57 -17.62
CA GLU A 154 7.70 -5.36 -18.86
C GLU A 154 8.38 -6.71 -18.61
N ASP A 155 9.46 -6.75 -17.82
CA ASP A 155 10.13 -7.99 -17.44
C ASP A 155 9.15 -8.94 -16.71
N LYS A 156 8.31 -8.39 -15.83
CA LYS A 156 7.24 -9.17 -15.15
C LYS A 156 6.21 -9.71 -16.13
N LEU A 157 5.71 -8.88 -17.05
CA LEU A 157 4.75 -9.31 -18.08
C LEU A 157 5.31 -10.46 -18.93
N ILE A 158 6.60 -10.40 -19.27
CA ILE A 158 7.29 -11.44 -20.03
C ILE A 158 7.42 -12.73 -19.21
N GLU A 159 7.82 -12.65 -17.93
CA GLU A 159 7.89 -13.81 -17.03
C GLU A 159 6.52 -14.48 -16.85
N ASP A 160 5.45 -13.71 -16.65
CA ASP A 160 4.08 -14.22 -16.49
C ASP A 160 3.57 -14.91 -17.76
N MET A 161 3.88 -14.36 -18.93
CA MET A 161 3.57 -15.01 -20.21
C MET A 161 4.35 -16.33 -20.39
N ALA A 162 5.62 -16.37 -19.96
CA ALA A 162 6.46 -17.57 -20.04
C ALA A 162 6.03 -18.69 -19.09
N THR A 163 5.46 -18.35 -17.93
CA THR A 163 4.93 -19.33 -16.97
C THR A 163 3.56 -19.87 -17.37
N ARG A 164 2.67 -19.03 -17.93
CA ARG A 164 1.36 -19.45 -18.48
C ARG A 164 1.46 -20.31 -19.75
N GLY A 165 2.58 -20.24 -20.47
CA GLY A 165 2.85 -21.02 -21.68
C GLY A 165 3.33 -22.46 -21.47
N LYS A 166 3.52 -22.90 -20.21
CA LYS A 166 3.85 -24.30 -19.91
C LYS A 166 2.54 -25.07 -19.67
N PRO A 167 2.12 -25.98 -20.57
CA PRO A 167 1.00 -26.87 -20.27
C PRO A 167 1.38 -27.71 -19.06
N ASP A 168 0.47 -27.82 -18.09
CA ASP A 168 0.55 -28.80 -17.01
C ASP A 168 0.62 -30.19 -17.66
N LEU A 169 1.84 -30.72 -17.74
CA LEU A 169 2.08 -32.12 -18.08
C LEU A 169 1.90 -32.93 -16.80
N SER A 170 0.64 -33.16 -16.43
CA SER A 170 0.22 -34.20 -15.49
C SER A 170 -0.36 -35.38 -16.26
#